data_AF-A0A6A7M6J8-F1
#
_entry.id   AF-A0A6A7M6J8-F1
#
_cell.length_a   1.000
_cell.length_b   1.000
_cell.length_c   1.000
_cell.angle_alpha   90.00
_cell.angle_beta   90.00
_cell.angle_gamma   90.00
#
_symmetry.space_group_name_H-M   'P 1'
#
loop_
_entity.id
_entity.type
_entity.pdbx_description
1 polymer ?
#
loop_
_entity_poly.entity_id
_entity_poly.type
_entity_poly.pdbx_seq_one_letter_code
_entity_poly.pdbx_strand_id
1 'polypeptide(L)'
;MNPKNRKKLSERVAQAAERVLADQKYVSPIDVLLEIGWLNPSTLKDWRLGRVDCLERVVQTNLPRLSEAMKLLRAWAVERGLRPSETQYVARTPGRQGLKFSRSGNAHIEQAYRTHWVSPELSAQKQERLAQKASTPPELVVIAPLNDDWACHRCSGSGDLLMMEPLGPACLRCVGLDDLEFLPAGDALLTRRAKARSGRHAVVVRFSRTRKRYERQGVLVEPQALIDAEREIEQERDAAGD
;
A
#
# COMPACT_ATOMS: atom_id res chain seq x y z
N MET A 1 -14.69 14.41 -27.45
CA MET A 1 -13.68 13.46 -27.99
C MET A 1 -14.24 12.83 -29.27
N ASN A 2 -13.43 12.66 -30.32
CA ASN A 2 -13.88 12.05 -31.58
C ASN A 2 -14.34 10.58 -31.35
N PRO A 3 -15.49 10.14 -31.91
CA PRO A 3 -16.00 8.77 -31.78
C PRO A 3 -14.96 7.67 -32.08
N LYS A 4 -14.10 7.86 -33.09
CA LYS A 4 -13.04 6.90 -33.42
C LYS A 4 -12.01 6.76 -32.29
N ASN A 5 -11.66 7.87 -31.64
CA ASN A 5 -10.73 7.87 -30.51
C ASN A 5 -11.36 7.27 -29.26
N ARG A 6 -12.68 7.43 -29.08
CA ARG A 6 -13.44 6.78 -28.01
C ARG A 6 -13.43 5.26 -28.16
N LYS A 7 -13.68 4.75 -29.37
CA LYS A 7 -13.67 3.31 -29.66
C LYS A 7 -12.29 2.69 -29.38
N LYS A 8 -11.22 3.31 -29.88
CA LYS A 8 -9.85 2.86 -29.61
C LYS A 8 -9.50 2.87 -28.11
N LEU A 9 -9.97 3.87 -27.36
CA LEU A 9 -9.78 3.90 -25.91
C LEU A 9 -10.54 2.79 -25.21
N SER A 10 -11.79 2.54 -25.62
CA SER A 10 -12.63 1.46 -25.10
C SER A 10 -11.96 0.10 -25.27
N GLU A 11 -11.43 -0.19 -26.46
CA GLU A 11 -10.72 -1.43 -26.75
C GLU A 11 -9.48 -1.59 -25.86
N ARG A 12 -8.69 -0.52 -25.70
CA ARG A 12 -7.49 -0.54 -24.83
C ARG A 12 -7.84 -0.76 -23.37
N VAL A 13 -8.87 -0.08 -22.85
CA VAL A 13 -9.35 -0.23 -21.47
C VAL A 13 -9.85 -1.66 -21.24
N ALA A 14 -10.63 -2.20 -22.19
CA ALA A 14 -11.15 -3.56 -22.09
C ALA A 14 -10.03 -4.61 -22.08
N GLN A 15 -9.06 -4.51 -23.00
CA GLN A 15 -7.92 -5.43 -23.06
C GLN A 15 -7.04 -5.37 -21.81
N ALA A 16 -6.76 -4.16 -21.30
CA ALA A 16 -6.04 -3.99 -20.04
C ALA A 16 -6.79 -4.63 -18.87
N ALA A 17 -8.09 -4.34 -18.76
CA ALA A 17 -8.92 -4.86 -17.68
C ALA A 17 -9.05 -6.40 -17.73
N GLU A 18 -9.15 -7.01 -18.92
CA GLU A 18 -9.16 -8.47 -19.07
C GLU A 18 -7.86 -9.12 -18.59
N ARG A 19 -6.69 -8.58 -18.96
CA ARG A 19 -5.40 -9.10 -18.52
C ARG A 19 -5.26 -9.06 -17.00
N VAL A 20 -5.61 -7.91 -16.41
CA VAL A 20 -5.58 -7.72 -14.97
C VAL A 20 -6.56 -8.68 -14.28
N LEU A 21 -7.80 -8.79 -14.77
CA LEU A 21 -8.79 -9.70 -14.20
C LEU A 21 -8.33 -11.17 -14.24
N ALA A 22 -7.68 -11.58 -15.33
CA ALA A 22 -7.18 -12.94 -15.49
C ALA A 22 -6.10 -13.28 -14.43
N ASP A 23 -5.20 -12.34 -14.14
CA ASP A 23 -4.08 -12.52 -13.21
C ASP A 23 -4.53 -12.48 -11.73
N GLN A 24 -5.22 -11.42 -11.31
CA GLN A 24 -5.49 -11.16 -9.88
C GLN A 24 -6.96 -11.36 -9.47
N LYS A 25 -7.88 -11.67 -10.40
CA LYS A 25 -9.33 -11.88 -10.17
C LYS A 25 -10.12 -10.64 -9.70
N TYR A 26 -9.51 -9.47 -9.77
CA TYR A 26 -10.17 -8.17 -9.62
C TYR A 26 -9.47 -7.14 -10.53
N VAL A 27 -10.12 -6.00 -10.79
CA VAL A 27 -9.54 -4.90 -11.56
C VAL A 27 -9.77 -3.59 -10.82
N SER A 28 -8.71 -2.81 -10.60
CA SER A 28 -8.83 -1.44 -10.12
C SER A 28 -8.59 -0.43 -11.24
N PRO A 29 -9.10 0.81 -11.09
CA PRO A 29 -8.74 1.93 -11.93
C PRO A 29 -7.23 2.16 -12.07
N ILE A 30 -6.48 2.00 -10.98
CA ILE A 30 -5.02 2.18 -11.00
C ILE A 30 -4.36 1.14 -11.91
N ASP A 31 -4.80 -0.13 -11.85
CA ASP A 31 -4.25 -1.21 -12.67
C ASP A 31 -4.46 -0.92 -14.16
N VAL A 32 -5.67 -0.50 -14.54
CA VAL A 32 -5.97 -0.14 -15.92
C VAL A 32 -5.11 1.03 -16.38
N LEU A 33 -4.92 2.05 -15.54
CA LEU A 33 -4.09 3.21 -15.86
C LEU A 33 -2.60 2.84 -16.01
N LEU A 34 -2.10 1.88 -15.22
CA LEU A 34 -0.76 1.33 -15.39
C LEU A 34 -0.63 0.56 -16.70
N GLU A 35 -1.56 -0.36 -16.97
CA GLU A 35 -1.55 -1.22 -18.17
C GLU A 35 -1.65 -0.43 -19.48
N ILE A 36 -2.47 0.61 -19.52
CA ILE A 36 -2.57 1.47 -20.72
C ILE A 36 -1.43 2.50 -20.79
N GLY A 37 -0.51 2.54 -19.83
CA GLY A 37 0.65 3.42 -19.79
C GLY A 37 0.34 4.88 -19.45
N TRP A 38 -0.78 5.14 -18.74
CA TRP A 38 -1.14 6.47 -18.26
C TRP A 38 -0.61 6.76 -16.84
N LEU A 39 -0.16 5.74 -16.12
CA LEU A 39 0.58 5.84 -14.88
C LEU A 39 1.91 5.08 -14.98
N ASN A 40 2.92 5.55 -14.24
CA ASN A 40 4.21 4.88 -14.11
C ASN A 40 4.34 4.30 -12.69
N PRO A 41 4.91 3.10 -12.51
CA PRO A 41 5.22 2.56 -11.18
C PRO A 41 5.99 3.52 -10.25
N SER A 42 6.91 4.33 -10.78
CA SER A 42 7.67 5.31 -9.98
C SER A 42 6.77 6.41 -9.41
N THR A 43 5.93 7.02 -10.24
CA THR A 43 5.02 8.09 -9.81
C THR A 43 3.89 7.56 -8.94
N LEU A 44 3.44 6.31 -9.16
CA LEU A 44 2.52 5.64 -8.26
C LEU A 44 3.15 5.42 -6.88
N LYS A 45 4.43 5.03 -6.82
CA LYS A 45 5.17 4.89 -5.57
C LYS A 45 5.23 6.24 -4.83
N ASP A 46 5.55 7.33 -5.52
CA ASP A 46 5.60 8.66 -4.91
C ASP A 46 4.24 9.10 -4.36
N TRP A 47 3.15 8.86 -5.10
CA TRP A 47 1.79 9.10 -4.61
C TRP A 47 1.45 8.23 -3.39
N ARG A 48 1.78 6.93 -3.40
CA ARG A 48 1.58 6.03 -2.24
C ARG A 48 2.39 6.43 -1.00
N LEU A 49 3.51 7.12 -1.19
CA LEU A 49 4.33 7.71 -0.13
C LEU A 49 3.82 9.10 0.31
N GLY A 50 2.74 9.61 -0.27
CA GLY A 50 2.22 10.94 0.03
C GLY A 50 3.08 12.09 -0.49
N ARG A 51 4.00 11.84 -1.43
CA ARG A 51 4.84 12.87 -2.08
C ARG A 51 4.08 13.67 -3.13
N VAL A 52 2.92 13.16 -3.54
CA VAL A 52 2.05 13.75 -4.54
C VAL A 52 0.66 13.94 -3.93
N ASP A 53 0.16 15.17 -3.95
CA ASP A 53 -1.08 15.56 -3.27
C ASP A 53 -2.32 14.87 -3.86
N CYS A 54 -2.27 14.52 -5.16
CA CYS A 54 -3.32 13.74 -5.83
C CYS A 54 -2.78 12.93 -7.01
N LEU A 55 -3.39 11.77 -7.29
CA LEU A 55 -2.97 10.87 -8.37
C LEU A 55 -3.06 11.54 -9.75
N GLU A 56 -4.12 12.31 -10.00
CA GLU A 56 -4.37 13.02 -11.26
C GLU A 56 -3.22 13.94 -11.69
N ARG A 57 -2.39 14.42 -10.75
CA ARG A 57 -1.22 15.26 -11.04
C ARG A 57 -0.11 14.52 -11.78
N VAL A 58 -0.01 13.21 -11.60
CA VAL A 58 1.07 12.38 -12.17
C VAL A 58 0.61 11.45 -13.28
N VAL A 59 -0.67 11.53 -13.66
CA VAL A 59 -1.21 10.82 -14.81
C VAL A 59 -0.73 11.46 -16.11
N GLN A 60 -0.30 10.64 -17.08
CA GLN A 60 0.24 11.06 -18.38
C GLN A 60 -0.86 11.37 -19.41
N THR A 61 -1.98 11.96 -18.99
CA THR A 61 -3.11 12.35 -19.86
C THR A 61 -3.88 13.52 -19.25
N ASN A 62 -4.89 14.03 -19.97
CA ASN A 62 -5.78 15.08 -19.47
C ASN A 62 -7.00 14.50 -18.73
N LEU A 63 -7.60 15.33 -17.86
CA LEU A 63 -8.74 14.95 -17.01
C LEU A 63 -9.96 14.44 -17.81
N PRO A 64 -10.37 15.06 -18.94
CA PRO A 64 -11.51 14.53 -19.71
C PRO A 64 -11.28 13.11 -20.24
N ARG A 65 -10.07 12.79 -20.71
CA ARG A 65 -9.72 11.43 -21.17
C ARG A 65 -9.68 10.45 -20.01
N LEU A 66 -9.21 10.89 -18.86
CA LEU A 66 -9.17 10.10 -17.64
C LEU A 66 -10.57 9.74 -17.18
N SER A 67 -11.46 10.74 -17.04
CA SER A 67 -12.88 10.52 -16.73
C SER A 67 -13.57 9.58 -17.73
N GLU A 68 -13.25 9.68 -19.02
CA GLU A 68 -13.80 8.77 -20.01
C GLU A 68 -13.30 7.33 -19.85
N ALA A 69 -12.00 7.13 -19.58
CA ALA A 69 -11.46 5.80 -19.29
C ALA A 69 -12.14 5.16 -18.07
N MET A 70 -12.39 5.95 -17.02
CA MET A 70 -13.11 5.50 -15.82
C MET A 70 -14.55 5.07 -16.12
N LYS A 71 -15.26 5.82 -16.98
CA LYS A 71 -16.61 5.46 -17.42
C LYS A 71 -16.61 4.17 -18.25
N LEU A 72 -15.65 4.03 -19.16
CA LEU A 72 -15.49 2.84 -20.00
C LEU A 72 -15.17 1.60 -19.15
N LEU A 73 -14.29 1.73 -18.16
CA LEU A 73 -13.99 0.65 -17.20
C LEU A 73 -15.24 0.23 -16.42
N ARG A 74 -16.01 1.19 -15.90
CA ARG A 74 -17.25 0.90 -15.20
C ARG A 74 -18.26 0.17 -16.08
N ALA A 75 -18.47 0.66 -17.31
CA ALA A 75 -19.39 0.02 -18.25
C ALA A 75 -18.97 -1.41 -18.58
N TRP A 76 -17.68 -1.61 -18.87
CA TRP A 76 -17.07 -2.92 -19.13
C TRP A 76 -17.24 -3.89 -17.94
N ALA A 77 -17.10 -3.39 -16.71
CA ALA A 77 -17.21 -4.21 -15.50
C ALA A 77 -18.65 -4.64 -15.22
N VAL A 78 -19.62 -3.73 -15.42
CA VAL A 78 -21.05 -4.02 -15.30
C VAL A 78 -21.49 -5.04 -16.34
N GLU A 79 -21.03 -4.90 -17.59
CA GLU A 79 -21.32 -5.84 -18.68
C GLU A 79 -20.81 -7.26 -18.36
N ARG A 80 -19.69 -7.37 -17.64
CA ARG A 80 -19.12 -8.65 -17.17
C ARG A 80 -19.72 -9.15 -15.85
N GLY A 81 -20.69 -8.45 -15.27
CA GLY A 81 -21.29 -8.83 -13.99
C GLY A 81 -20.33 -8.78 -12.81
N LEU A 82 -19.27 -7.96 -12.88
CA LEU A 82 -18.32 -7.80 -11.79
C LEU A 82 -18.95 -7.03 -10.62
N ARG A 83 -18.54 -7.38 -9.39
CA ARG A 83 -19.07 -6.72 -8.19
C ARG A 83 -18.19 -5.54 -7.78
N PRO A 84 -18.77 -4.37 -7.52
CA PRO A 84 -18.03 -3.25 -6.97
C PRO A 84 -17.64 -3.53 -5.52
N SER A 85 -16.38 -3.23 -5.17
CA SER A 85 -15.86 -3.29 -3.81
C SER A 85 -15.01 -2.04 -3.56
N GLU A 86 -15.33 -1.27 -2.52
CA GLU A 86 -14.59 -0.06 -2.21
C GLU A 86 -13.33 -0.38 -1.41
N THR A 87 -12.19 0.16 -1.84
CA THR A 87 -10.89 -0.02 -1.18
C THR A 87 -10.37 1.30 -0.62
N GLN A 88 -9.88 1.26 0.62
CA GLN A 88 -9.23 2.42 1.23
C GLN A 88 -7.77 2.55 0.79
N TYR A 89 -7.37 3.78 0.46
CA TYR A 89 -5.99 4.10 0.11
C TYR A 89 -5.44 5.07 1.14
N VAL A 90 -4.47 4.61 1.92
CA VAL A 90 -3.78 5.40 2.92
C VAL A 90 -2.29 5.48 2.58
N ALA A 91 -1.68 6.61 2.91
CA ALA A 91 -0.25 6.81 2.74
C ALA A 91 0.54 5.79 3.56
N ARG A 92 1.71 5.39 3.05
CA ARG A 92 2.68 4.58 3.80
C ARG A 92 3.49 5.45 4.77
N THR A 93 2.79 6.18 5.62
CA THR A 93 3.33 6.98 6.72
C THR A 93 2.65 6.57 8.02
N PRO A 94 3.26 6.80 9.20
CA PRO A 94 2.65 6.40 10.47
C PRO A 94 1.27 7.01 10.70
N GLY A 95 1.03 8.23 10.22
CA GLY A 95 -0.27 8.90 10.30
C GLY A 95 -1.36 8.36 9.37
N ARG A 96 -1.05 7.40 8.46
CA ARG A 96 -2.01 6.71 7.57
C ARG A 96 -3.03 7.63 6.90
N GLN A 97 -2.60 8.82 6.49
CA GLN A 97 -3.49 9.81 5.89
C GLN A 97 -4.10 9.27 4.60
N GLY A 98 -5.40 9.53 4.38
CA GLY A 98 -6.10 9.11 3.17
C GLY A 98 -5.50 9.76 1.91
N LEU A 99 -5.11 8.94 0.94
CA LEU A 99 -4.62 9.43 -0.34
C LEU A 99 -5.79 10.00 -1.17
N LYS A 100 -5.54 11.14 -1.80
CA LYS A 100 -6.49 11.77 -2.72
C LYS A 100 -6.19 11.35 -4.14
N PHE A 101 -7.22 11.10 -4.93
CA PHE A 101 -7.06 10.77 -6.33
C PHE A 101 -7.17 12.01 -7.21
N SER A 102 -8.16 12.85 -6.91
CA SER A 102 -8.53 13.99 -7.75
C SER A 102 -8.03 15.32 -7.19
N ARG A 103 -7.81 16.28 -8.10
CA ARG A 103 -7.50 17.66 -7.70
C ARG A 103 -8.69 18.36 -7.02
N SER A 104 -9.91 18.01 -7.44
CA SER A 104 -11.14 18.61 -6.93
C SER A 104 -11.57 18.07 -5.57
N GLY A 105 -11.11 16.87 -5.19
CA GLY A 105 -11.58 16.17 -3.99
C GLY A 105 -13.05 15.78 -4.05
N ASN A 106 -13.65 15.75 -5.25
CA ASN A 106 -15.06 15.40 -5.41
C ASN A 106 -15.29 13.95 -4.95
N ALA A 107 -16.17 13.76 -3.98
CA ALA A 107 -16.43 12.45 -3.36
C ALA A 107 -16.81 11.36 -4.38
N HIS A 108 -17.54 11.70 -5.44
CA HIS A 108 -17.91 10.73 -6.48
C HIS A 108 -16.71 10.31 -7.33
N ILE A 109 -15.80 11.25 -7.62
CA ILE A 109 -14.56 10.94 -8.34
C ILE A 109 -13.65 10.09 -7.46
N GLU A 110 -13.46 10.47 -6.20
CA GLU A 110 -12.67 9.70 -5.23
C GLU A 110 -13.21 8.26 -5.09
N GLN A 111 -14.53 8.11 -4.94
CA GLN A 111 -15.17 6.79 -4.87
C GLN A 111 -14.93 5.99 -6.15
N ALA A 112 -15.06 6.61 -7.32
CA ALA A 112 -14.82 5.92 -8.59
C ALA A 112 -13.39 5.37 -8.73
N TYR A 113 -12.38 6.03 -8.16
CA TYR A 113 -11.02 5.51 -8.08
C TYR A 113 -10.85 4.39 -7.04
N ARG A 114 -11.59 4.46 -5.94
CA ARG A 114 -11.56 3.46 -4.86
C ARG A 114 -12.32 2.18 -5.18
N THR A 115 -13.26 2.22 -6.14
CA THR A 115 -14.03 1.05 -6.56
C THR A 115 -13.16 0.08 -7.36
N HIS A 116 -12.91 -1.08 -6.78
CA HIS A 116 -12.37 -2.26 -7.45
C HIS A 116 -13.52 -3.12 -7.95
N TRP A 117 -13.32 -3.80 -9.07
CA TRP A 117 -14.30 -4.69 -9.68
C TRP A 117 -13.85 -6.14 -9.53
N VAL A 118 -14.55 -6.91 -8.70
CA VAL A 118 -14.14 -8.27 -8.31
C VAL A 118 -14.95 -9.31 -9.08
N SER A 119 -14.28 -10.40 -9.50
CA SER A 119 -14.93 -11.51 -10.20
C SER A 119 -16.00 -12.18 -9.33
N PRO A 120 -17.21 -12.44 -9.86
CA PRO A 120 -18.27 -13.16 -9.15
C PRO A 120 -17.97 -14.66 -9.01
N GLU A 121 -17.00 -15.21 -9.75
CA GLU A 121 -16.55 -16.62 -9.65
C GLU A 121 -15.95 -16.95 -8.29
N LEU A 122 -15.56 -15.93 -7.52
CA LEU A 122 -15.03 -16.11 -6.17
C LEU A 122 -16.18 -16.24 -5.17
N SER A 123 -16.03 -17.12 -4.18
CA SER A 123 -16.96 -17.17 -3.04
C SER A 123 -17.01 -15.82 -2.32
N ALA A 124 -18.13 -15.49 -1.67
CA ALA A 124 -18.29 -14.23 -0.93
C ALA A 124 -17.15 -14.01 0.09
N GLN A 125 -16.73 -15.06 0.79
CA GLN A 125 -15.60 -15.03 1.73
C GLN A 125 -14.27 -14.67 1.05
N LYS A 126 -14.03 -15.18 -0.16
CA LYS A 126 -12.81 -14.87 -0.92
C LYS A 126 -12.85 -13.45 -1.50
N GLN A 127 -14.03 -12.96 -1.88
CA GLN A 127 -14.23 -11.56 -2.29
C GLN A 127 -13.91 -10.61 -1.13
N GLU A 128 -14.46 -10.89 0.07
CA GLU A 128 -14.21 -10.09 1.28
C GLU A 128 -12.73 -10.11 1.67
N ARG A 129 -12.07 -11.29 1.62
CA ARG A 129 -10.64 -11.39 1.89
C ARG A 129 -9.79 -10.57 0.91
N LEU A 130 -10.16 -10.51 -0.36
CA LEU A 130 -9.48 -9.68 -1.35
C LEU A 130 -9.69 -8.19 -1.08
N ALA A 131 -10.92 -7.78 -0.78
CA ALA A 131 -11.26 -6.41 -0.43
C ALA A 131 -10.51 -5.95 0.83
N GLN A 132 -10.46 -6.81 1.85
CA GLN A 132 -9.72 -6.56 3.09
C GLN A 132 -8.23 -6.46 2.83
N LYS A 133 -7.66 -7.37 2.02
CA LYS A 133 -6.24 -7.34 1.65
C LYS A 133 -5.90 -6.07 0.86
N ALA A 134 -6.76 -5.65 -0.07
CA ALA A 134 -6.57 -4.44 -0.85
C ALA A 134 -6.65 -3.17 0.03
N SER A 135 -7.52 -3.18 1.05
CA SER A 135 -7.69 -2.07 2.00
C SER A 135 -6.70 -2.11 3.16
N THR A 136 -5.92 -3.18 3.32
CA THR A 136 -4.93 -3.30 4.38
C THR A 136 -3.84 -2.24 4.16
N PRO A 137 -3.59 -1.35 5.14
CA PRO A 137 -2.55 -0.34 5.01
C PRO A 137 -1.20 -0.98 4.67
N PRO A 138 -0.43 -0.39 3.74
CA PRO A 138 0.85 -0.96 3.37
C PRO A 138 1.78 -0.99 4.58
N GLU A 139 2.59 -2.03 4.72
CA GLU A 139 3.54 -2.14 5.82
C GLU A 139 4.49 -0.93 5.87
N LEU A 140 4.65 -0.35 7.06
CA LEU A 140 5.64 0.72 7.28
C LEU A 140 7.04 0.14 7.14
N VAL A 141 7.94 0.93 6.57
CA VAL A 141 9.33 0.52 6.37
C VAL A 141 10.24 1.53 7.06
N VAL A 142 11.05 1.01 7.97
CA VAL A 142 12.13 1.74 8.65
C VAL A 142 13.46 1.19 8.14
N ILE A 143 14.42 2.07 7.95
CA ILE A 143 15.74 1.77 7.41
C ILE A 143 16.74 1.88 8.55
N ALA A 144 17.50 0.81 8.77
CA ALA A 144 18.79 0.88 9.45
C ALA A 144 19.83 1.37 8.43
N PRO A 145 20.33 2.60 8.54
CA PRO A 145 21.26 3.16 7.57
C PRO A 145 22.63 2.47 7.68
N LEU A 146 23.43 2.58 6.62
CA LEU A 146 24.79 2.03 6.61
C LEU A 146 25.77 2.90 7.39
N ASN A 147 25.47 4.19 7.47
CA ASN A 147 26.22 5.22 8.17
C ASN A 147 25.25 6.07 9.00
N ASP A 148 25.82 6.71 10.00
CA ASP A 148 25.23 7.64 10.95
C ASP A 148 25.17 9.09 10.43
N ASP A 149 25.83 9.35 9.30
CA ASP A 149 25.81 10.63 8.57
C ASP A 149 24.51 10.83 7.78
N TRP A 150 23.44 11.14 8.52
CA TRP A 150 22.19 11.62 7.99
C TRP A 150 21.54 12.59 8.98
N ALA A 151 20.75 13.53 8.48
CA ALA A 151 20.03 14.49 9.31
C ALA A 151 18.53 14.40 9.05
N CYS A 152 17.76 14.26 10.13
CA CYS A 152 16.31 14.31 10.10
C CYS A 152 15.86 15.65 9.52
N HIS A 153 15.08 15.63 8.44
CA HIS A 153 14.63 16.87 7.79
C HIS A 153 13.72 17.76 8.67
N ARG A 154 13.16 17.21 9.77
CA ARG A 154 12.27 17.93 10.69
C ARG A 154 13.00 18.59 11.86
N CYS A 155 14.01 17.93 12.42
CA CYS A 155 14.69 18.39 13.64
C CYS A 155 16.23 18.48 13.52
N SER A 156 16.79 18.14 12.36
CA SER A 156 18.23 18.07 12.08
C SER A 156 19.04 17.08 12.94
N GLY A 157 18.40 16.26 13.79
CA GLY A 157 19.06 15.19 14.56
C GLY A 157 19.30 13.91 13.73
N SER A 158 19.91 12.88 14.34
CA SER A 158 20.17 11.57 13.72
C SER A 158 19.71 10.41 14.63
N GLY A 159 20.03 9.17 14.27
CA GLY A 159 19.74 7.96 15.05
C GLY A 159 20.03 6.66 14.28
N ASP A 160 19.82 5.53 14.94
CA ASP A 160 20.09 4.19 14.38
C ASP A 160 19.09 3.74 13.32
N LEU A 161 17.91 4.39 13.30
CA LEU A 161 16.80 4.04 12.45
C LEU A 161 16.16 5.32 11.89
N LEU A 162 15.80 5.28 10.61
CA LEU A 162 15.11 6.37 9.92
C LEU A 162 13.92 5.85 9.11
N MET A 163 12.94 6.71 8.88
CA MET A 163 11.89 6.49 7.88
C MET A 163 12.06 7.52 6.76
N MET A 164 11.87 7.08 5.52
CA MET A 164 11.86 8.00 4.37
C MET A 164 10.50 8.68 4.25
N GLU A 165 10.49 10.00 4.39
CA GLU A 165 9.33 10.85 4.10
C GLU A 165 9.49 11.56 2.73
N PRO A 166 8.49 12.33 2.28
CA PRO A 166 8.60 13.14 1.07
C PRO A 166 9.77 14.12 1.07
N LEU A 167 10.02 14.81 2.19
CA LEU A 167 11.01 15.88 2.30
C LEU A 167 12.43 15.39 2.67
N GLY A 168 12.59 14.12 3.01
CA GLY A 168 13.88 13.54 3.40
C GLY A 168 13.76 12.44 4.45
N PRO A 169 14.88 11.97 5.00
CA PRO A 169 14.86 11.04 6.13
C PRO A 169 14.28 11.72 7.37
N ALA A 170 13.57 10.95 8.19
CA ALA A 170 13.01 11.40 9.47
C ALA A 170 13.33 10.38 10.56
N CYS A 171 13.72 10.87 11.74
CA CYS A 171 13.96 10.02 12.90
C CYS A 171 12.66 9.46 13.47
N LEU A 172 12.76 8.33 14.18
CA LEU A 172 11.60 7.63 14.75
C LEU A 172 10.74 8.55 15.63
N ARG A 173 11.37 9.44 16.41
CA ARG A 173 10.65 10.41 17.25
C ARG A 173 9.78 11.34 16.43
N CYS A 174 10.33 11.93 15.37
CA CYS A 174 9.58 12.87 14.55
C CYS A 174 8.44 12.22 13.76
N VAL A 175 8.48 10.89 13.57
CA VAL A 175 7.42 10.12 12.91
C VAL A 175 6.53 9.35 13.89
N GLY A 176 6.76 9.46 15.21
CA GLY A 176 5.95 8.83 16.25
C GLY A 176 6.09 7.31 16.32
N LEU A 177 7.31 6.80 16.16
CA LEU A 177 7.66 5.38 16.24
C LEU A 177 8.80 5.10 17.24
N ASP A 178 9.24 6.09 18.02
CA ASP A 178 10.35 5.94 18.98
C ASP A 178 9.97 5.19 20.26
N ASP A 179 8.69 4.96 20.48
CA ASP A 179 8.14 4.15 21.57
C ASP A 179 7.98 2.67 21.19
N LEU A 180 8.33 2.29 19.96
CA LEU A 180 8.29 0.90 19.51
C LEU A 180 9.59 0.16 19.82
N GLU A 181 9.47 -1.11 20.14
CA GLU A 181 10.59 -2.00 20.45
C GLU A 181 11.01 -2.81 19.23
N PHE A 182 12.32 -2.94 19.03
CA PHE A 182 12.89 -3.68 17.91
C PHE A 182 12.99 -5.17 18.24
N LEU A 183 12.15 -5.97 17.57
CA LEU A 183 12.23 -7.42 17.56
C LEU A 183 13.11 -7.86 16.35
N PRO A 184 14.33 -8.40 16.59
CA PRO A 184 15.18 -8.90 15.51
C PRO A 184 14.57 -10.10 14.79
N ALA A 185 14.98 -10.33 13.55
CA ALA A 185 14.61 -11.53 12.82
C ALA A 185 15.21 -12.79 13.46
N GLY A 186 14.44 -13.86 13.54
CA GLY A 186 14.89 -15.16 14.05
C GLY A 186 13.71 -16.07 14.40
N ASP A 187 12.86 -15.61 15.30
CA ASP A 187 11.65 -16.33 15.70
C ASP A 187 10.44 -15.87 14.86
N ALA A 188 10.03 -16.71 13.92
CA ALA A 188 8.90 -16.44 13.04
C ALA A 188 7.55 -16.48 13.78
N LEU A 189 7.41 -17.31 14.82
CA LEU A 189 6.18 -17.41 15.61
C LEU A 189 5.98 -16.15 16.44
N LEU A 190 7.02 -15.74 17.18
CA LEU A 190 7.02 -14.51 17.98
C LEU A 190 6.79 -13.28 17.10
N THR A 191 7.51 -13.17 15.98
CA THR A 191 7.33 -12.07 15.01
C THR A 191 5.88 -11.99 14.52
N ARG A 192 5.27 -13.13 14.18
CA ARG A 192 3.88 -13.17 13.69
C ARG A 192 2.90 -12.75 14.78
N ARG A 193 3.07 -13.23 16.02
CA ARG A 193 2.20 -12.94 17.17
C ARG A 193 2.31 -11.49 17.63
N ALA A 194 3.53 -10.99 17.82
CA ALA A 194 3.77 -9.60 18.22
C ALA A 194 3.19 -8.63 17.19
N LYS A 195 3.41 -8.89 15.89
CA LYS A 195 2.84 -8.07 14.81
C LYS A 195 1.31 -8.12 14.75
N ALA A 196 0.70 -9.28 15.03
CA ALA A 196 -0.76 -9.42 15.02
C ALA A 196 -1.44 -8.65 16.17
N ARG A 197 -0.75 -8.49 17.30
CA ARG A 197 -1.23 -7.75 18.48
C ARG A 197 -0.90 -6.27 18.44
N SER A 198 0.12 -5.88 17.68
CA SER A 198 0.57 -4.48 17.63
C SER A 198 -0.23 -3.65 16.63
N GLY A 199 -0.88 -2.60 17.13
CA GLY A 199 -1.60 -1.61 16.32
C GLY A 199 -0.65 -0.77 15.46
N ARG A 200 0.58 -0.54 15.93
CA ARG A 200 1.64 0.13 15.16
C ARG A 200 2.88 -0.75 15.04
N HIS A 201 3.21 -1.13 13.81
CA HIS A 201 4.43 -1.88 13.52
C HIS A 201 5.09 -1.40 12.23
N ALA A 202 6.41 -1.56 12.16
CA ALA A 202 7.19 -1.23 10.98
C ALA A 202 8.29 -2.26 10.74
N VAL A 203 8.47 -2.72 9.49
CA VAL A 203 9.58 -3.61 9.17
C VAL A 203 10.86 -2.83 9.08
N VAL A 204 11.88 -3.33 9.76
CA VAL A 204 13.24 -2.76 9.69
C VAL A 204 14.01 -3.47 8.58
N VAL A 205 14.60 -2.68 7.69
CA VAL A 205 15.45 -3.17 6.59
C VAL A 205 16.83 -2.52 6.64
N ARG A 206 17.84 -3.23 6.16
CA ARG A 206 19.20 -2.71 5.99
C ARG A 206 19.70 -3.04 4.59
N PHE A 207 20.43 -2.12 3.97
CA PHE A 207 21.01 -2.39 2.66
C PHE A 207 22.19 -3.35 2.76
N SER A 208 22.14 -4.45 2.02
CA SER A 208 23.24 -5.40 1.91
C SER A 208 24.14 -4.99 0.75
N ARG A 209 25.37 -4.55 1.05
CA ARG A 209 26.35 -4.16 0.02
C ARG A 209 26.71 -5.33 -0.90
N THR A 210 26.85 -6.52 -0.32
CA THR A 210 27.17 -7.76 -1.05
C THR A 210 26.03 -8.17 -1.99
N ARG A 211 24.78 -8.14 -1.52
CA ARG A 211 23.61 -8.58 -2.30
C ARG A 211 22.97 -7.46 -3.13
N LYS A 212 23.44 -6.22 -2.99
CA LYS A 212 22.94 -4.99 -3.64
C LYS A 212 21.43 -4.79 -3.50
N ARG A 213 20.88 -5.11 -2.33
CA ARG A 213 19.43 -5.00 -2.04
C ARG A 213 19.18 -4.76 -0.56
N TYR A 214 17.98 -4.28 -0.23
CA TYR A 214 17.52 -4.22 1.17
C TYR A 214 17.14 -5.61 1.68
N GLU A 215 17.58 -5.93 2.89
CA GLU A 215 17.28 -7.18 3.58
C GLU A 215 16.58 -6.87 4.91
N ARG A 216 15.54 -7.65 5.21
CA ARG A 216 14.77 -7.51 6.45
C ARG A 216 15.64 -7.89 7.64
N GLN A 217 15.71 -7.01 8.63
CA GLN A 217 16.47 -7.21 9.87
C GLN A 217 15.57 -7.58 11.05
N GLY A 218 14.29 -7.23 10.99
CA GLY A 218 13.35 -7.46 12.08
C GLY A 218 12.07 -6.64 11.91
N VAL A 219 11.42 -6.31 13.01
CA VAL A 219 10.20 -5.50 13.05
C VAL A 219 10.20 -4.65 14.32
N LEU A 220 9.73 -3.41 14.21
CA LEU A 220 9.35 -2.57 15.34
C LEU A 220 7.90 -2.90 15.70
N VAL A 221 7.63 -3.17 16.97
CA VAL A 221 6.31 -3.50 17.51
C VAL A 221 6.09 -2.76 18.83
N GLU A 222 4.84 -2.58 19.24
CA GLU A 222 4.53 -2.00 20.54
C GLU A 222 5.02 -2.93 21.67
N PRO A 223 5.67 -2.40 22.72
CA PRO A 223 6.24 -3.22 23.80
C PRO A 223 5.23 -4.18 24.44
N GLN A 224 4.00 -3.70 24.69
CA GLN A 224 2.95 -4.55 25.26
C GLN A 224 2.56 -5.72 24.34
N ALA A 225 2.54 -5.49 23.02
CA ALA A 225 2.23 -6.53 22.04
C ALA A 225 3.33 -7.60 21.97
N LEU A 226 4.59 -7.23 22.22
CA LEU A 226 5.70 -8.16 22.34
C LEU A 226 5.56 -9.02 23.61
N ILE A 227 5.35 -8.39 24.77
CA ILE A 227 5.16 -9.07 26.06
C ILE A 227 3.99 -10.07 25.99
N ASP A 228 2.84 -9.64 25.43
CA ASP A 228 1.67 -10.50 25.30
C ASP A 228 1.91 -11.69 24.36
N ALA A 229 2.69 -11.48 23.31
CA ALA A 229 3.08 -12.55 22.39
C ALA A 229 4.03 -13.57 23.03
N GLU A 230 5.00 -13.12 23.83
CA GLU A 230 5.91 -13.99 24.57
C GLU A 230 5.17 -14.84 25.59
N ARG A 231 4.30 -14.21 26.39
CA ARG A 231 3.47 -14.91 27.40
C ARG A 231 2.59 -15.99 26.78
N GLU A 232 1.94 -15.71 25.66
CA GLU A 232 1.12 -16.71 24.97
C GLU A 232 1.98 -17.89 24.47
N ILE A 233 3.16 -17.63 23.92
CA ILE A 233 4.07 -18.69 23.47
C ILE A 233 4.53 -19.54 24.64
N GLU A 234 4.87 -18.92 25.77
CA GLU A 234 5.26 -19.62 26.99
C GLU A 234 4.12 -20.49 27.53
N GLN A 235 2.92 -19.94 27.66
CA GLN A 235 1.74 -20.68 28.12
C GLN A 235 1.41 -21.90 27.24
N GLU A 236 1.54 -21.78 25.93
CA GLU A 236 1.33 -22.92 25.02
C GLU A 236 2.43 -23.97 25.12
N ARG A 237 3.68 -23.56 25.41
CA ARG A 237 4.78 -24.50 25.62
C ARG A 237 4.62 -25.27 26.91
N ASP A 238 4.19 -24.60 27.97
CA ASP A 238 3.90 -25.22 29.27
C ASP A 238 2.73 -26.20 29.13
N ALA A 239 1.66 -25.80 28.46
CA ALA A 239 0.49 -26.65 28.21
C ALA A 239 0.76 -27.85 27.27
N ALA A 240 1.85 -27.84 26.50
CA ALA A 240 2.28 -28.95 25.65
C ALA A 240 3.34 -29.84 26.32
N GLY A 241 3.88 -29.42 27.47
CA GLY A 241 4.88 -30.14 28.26
C GLY A 241 4.29 -31.01 29.38
N ASP A 242 3.04 -30.75 29.78
CA ASP A 242 2.20 -31.59 30.66
C ASP A 242 1.41 -32.65 29.88
#